data_AF-A0A1D8RR12-F1
#
_entry.id   AF-A0A1D8RR12-F1
#
_cell.length_a   1.000
_cell.length_b   1.000
_cell.length_c   1.000
_cell.angle_alpha   90.00
_cell.angle_beta   90.00
_cell.angle_gamma   90.00
#
_symmetry.space_group_name_H-M   'P 1'
#
loop_
_entity.id
_entity.type
_entity.pdbx_description
1 polymer ?
#
loop_
_entity_poly.entity_id
_entity_poly.type
_entity_poly.pdbx_seq_one_letter_code
_entity_poly.pdbx_strand_id
1 'polypeptide(L)'
;MFYIEEGNVKPLYIGKTESQGRKNNISANIKYINTNKSNFARWGDNYQYHIGDLSAVVVPGHPLKESKLKYLDWAGTLFQEYPSFPPNLINQYIFGAKPGKKSIQEFGETRLTFLEYLLIGIASSAFPELLLNREGKSRS
;
A
#
# COMPACT_ATOMS: atom_id res chain seq x y z
N MET A 1 -4.27 1.23 1.26
CA MET A 1 -4.33 1.02 2.72
C MET A 1 -4.88 2.28 3.36
N PHE A 2 -5.81 2.12 4.29
CA PHE A 2 -6.44 3.22 5.02
C PHE A 2 -6.92 2.72 6.39
N TYR A 3 -7.28 3.63 7.27
CA TYR A 3 -8.11 3.34 8.44
C TYR A 3 -9.34 4.24 8.43
N ILE A 4 -10.30 3.95 9.30
CA ILE A 4 -11.51 4.75 9.46
C ILE A 4 -11.45 5.40 10.85
N GLU A 5 -11.59 6.71 10.88
CA GLU A 5 -11.60 7.52 12.10
C GLU A 5 -12.80 8.45 12.03
N GLU A 6 -13.69 8.36 13.03
CA GLU A 6 -14.92 9.17 13.10
C GLU A 6 -15.77 9.08 11.82
N GLY A 7 -15.83 7.89 11.21
CA GLY A 7 -16.57 7.65 9.97
C GLY A 7 -15.86 8.15 8.69
N ASN A 8 -14.69 8.78 8.81
CA ASN A 8 -13.92 9.29 7.68
C ASN A 8 -12.80 8.34 7.27
N VAL A 9 -12.58 8.20 5.97
CA VAL A 9 -11.45 7.43 5.43
C VAL A 9 -10.18 8.25 5.54
N LYS A 10 -9.18 7.68 6.22
CA LYS A 10 -7.84 8.26 6.38
C LYS A 10 -6.85 7.46 5.52
N PRO A 11 -6.49 7.95 4.31
CA PRO A 11 -5.66 7.20 3.39
C PRO A 11 -4.19 7.21 3.85
N LEU A 12 -3.59 6.02 3.90
CA LEU A 12 -2.17 5.85 4.26
C LEU A 12 -1.32 5.49 3.04
N TYR A 13 -1.84 4.66 2.14
CA TYR A 13 -1.10 4.27 0.94
C TYR A 13 -2.01 4.01 -0.24
N ILE A 14 -1.67 4.62 -1.37
CA ILE A 14 -2.32 4.42 -2.67
C ILE A 14 -1.30 3.78 -3.60
N GLY A 15 -1.70 2.73 -4.29
CA GLY A 15 -0.85 2.10 -5.28
C GLY A 15 -1.68 1.38 -6.32
N LYS A 16 -1.05 1.05 -7.44
CA LYS A 16 -1.66 0.20 -8.47
C LYS A 16 -1.06 -1.21 -8.47
N THR A 17 -1.88 -2.15 -8.90
CA THR A 17 -1.41 -3.43 -9.41
C THR A 17 -1.71 -3.49 -10.89
N GLU A 18 -0.70 -3.83 -11.70
CA GLU A 18 -0.90 -4.06 -13.12
C GLU A 18 -1.85 -5.24 -13.34
N SER A 19 -2.67 -5.15 -14.39
CA SER A 19 -3.56 -6.23 -14.80
C SER A 19 -2.85 -7.29 -15.63
N GLN A 20 -1.83 -6.89 -16.41
CA GLN A 20 -0.99 -7.78 -17.20
C GLN A 20 0.30 -8.13 -16.45
N GLY A 21 0.75 -9.37 -16.59
CA GLY A 21 2.04 -9.81 -16.07
C GLY A 21 3.18 -9.55 -17.06
N ARG A 22 4.43 -9.60 -16.59
CA ARG A 22 5.61 -9.44 -17.47
C ARG A 22 5.74 -10.53 -18.53
N LYS A 23 5.34 -11.75 -18.19
CA LYS A 23 5.40 -12.95 -19.07
C LYS A 23 4.04 -13.61 -19.29
N ASN A 24 3.01 -13.15 -18.58
CA ASN A 24 1.69 -13.80 -18.52
C ASN A 24 0.60 -12.78 -18.85
N ASN A 25 -0.47 -13.23 -19.49
CA ASN A 25 -1.61 -12.37 -19.84
C ASN A 25 -2.29 -11.74 -18.62
N ILE A 26 -2.25 -12.40 -17.47
CA ILE A 26 -2.80 -11.91 -16.20
C ILE A 26 -1.67 -11.81 -15.18
N SER A 27 -1.60 -10.68 -14.49
CA SER A 27 -0.68 -10.44 -13.39
C SER A 27 -0.91 -11.41 -12.24
N ALA A 28 0.17 -11.98 -11.70
CA ALA A 28 0.13 -12.89 -10.56
C ALA A 28 -0.43 -12.25 -9.28
N ASN A 29 -0.42 -10.91 -9.20
CA ASN A 29 -0.96 -10.15 -8.08
C ASN A 29 -2.50 -10.14 -8.03
N ILE A 30 -3.16 -10.37 -9.16
CA ILE A 30 -4.63 -10.37 -9.27
C ILE A 30 -5.20 -11.70 -9.74
N LYS A 31 -4.34 -12.62 -10.23
CA LYS A 31 -4.76 -13.95 -10.63
C LYS A 31 -5.31 -14.69 -9.41
N TYR A 32 -6.58 -15.08 -9.49
CA TYR A 32 -7.34 -15.72 -8.40
C TYR A 32 -7.42 -14.87 -7.12
N ILE A 33 -7.58 -13.54 -7.24
CA ILE A 33 -7.57 -12.61 -6.10
C ILE A 33 -8.59 -12.94 -4.98
N ASN A 34 -9.65 -13.67 -5.29
CA ASN A 34 -10.66 -14.11 -4.33
C ASN A 34 -10.21 -15.28 -3.44
N THR A 35 -9.21 -16.06 -3.87
CA THR A 35 -8.73 -17.25 -3.14
C THR A 35 -7.24 -17.17 -2.82
N ASN A 36 -6.44 -16.50 -3.65
CA ASN A 36 -5.00 -16.37 -3.48
C ASN A 36 -4.63 -15.15 -2.64
N LYS A 37 -4.37 -15.37 -1.35
CA LYS A 37 -3.96 -14.32 -0.41
C LYS A 37 -2.46 -14.02 -0.44
N SER A 38 -1.62 -14.91 -0.97
CA SER A 38 -0.16 -14.76 -0.92
C SER A 38 0.37 -13.62 -1.80
N ASN A 39 -0.44 -13.12 -2.74
CA ASN A 39 -0.08 -11.99 -3.61
C ASN A 39 -1.09 -10.84 -3.59
N PHE A 40 -2.18 -10.92 -2.79
CA PHE A 40 -3.39 -10.09 -2.87
C PHE A 40 -3.12 -8.63 -3.28
N ALA A 41 -3.23 -8.30 -4.57
CA ALA A 41 -2.94 -6.97 -5.11
C ALA A 41 -1.67 -6.31 -4.53
N ARG A 42 -0.57 -7.08 -4.42
CA ARG A 42 0.75 -6.73 -3.83
C ARG A 42 0.85 -6.73 -2.30
N TRP A 43 -0.21 -7.08 -1.58
CA TRP A 43 -0.26 -7.21 -0.11
C TRP A 43 0.04 -8.62 0.41
N GLY A 44 0.88 -9.36 -0.32
CA GLY A 44 1.36 -10.69 0.07
C GLY A 44 2.33 -10.71 1.25
N ASP A 45 2.52 -11.89 1.82
CA ASP A 45 3.38 -12.21 2.97
C ASP A 45 4.82 -12.61 2.60
N ASN A 46 5.08 -12.96 1.34
CA ASN A 46 6.46 -13.17 0.87
C ASN A 46 7.24 -11.86 0.78
N TYR A 47 8.56 -11.93 0.93
CA TYR A 47 9.44 -10.81 0.57
C TYR A 47 9.19 -10.39 -0.86
N GLN A 48 9.34 -9.08 -1.15
CA GLN A 48 8.92 -8.40 -2.38
C GLN A 48 7.46 -7.93 -2.40
N TYR A 49 6.64 -8.31 -1.41
CA TYR A 49 5.30 -7.78 -1.20
C TYR A 49 5.23 -6.90 0.04
N HIS A 50 4.16 -6.09 0.15
CA HIS A 50 4.06 -5.09 1.19
C HIS A 50 4.02 -5.68 2.60
N ILE A 51 3.29 -6.78 2.84
CA ILE A 51 3.20 -7.37 4.17
C ILE A 51 4.48 -8.13 4.51
N GLY A 52 5.04 -8.90 3.57
CA GLY A 52 6.31 -9.61 3.80
C GLY A 52 7.51 -8.70 4.03
N ASP A 53 7.65 -7.62 3.25
CA ASP A 53 8.72 -6.64 3.49
C ASP A 53 8.49 -5.86 4.80
N LEU A 54 7.23 -5.61 5.18
CA LEU A 54 6.90 -4.96 6.46
C LEU A 54 7.17 -5.87 7.65
N SER A 55 6.84 -7.17 7.55
CA SER A 55 7.10 -8.14 8.62
C SER A 55 8.60 -8.28 8.89
N ALA A 56 9.45 -8.17 7.85
CA ALA A 56 10.90 -8.17 8.00
C ALA A 56 11.47 -7.01 8.83
N VAL A 57 10.69 -5.95 9.04
CA VAL A 57 11.03 -4.81 9.91
C VAL A 57 10.34 -4.91 11.26
N VAL A 58 9.09 -5.36 11.26
CA VAL A 58 8.22 -5.34 12.45
C VAL A 58 8.45 -6.53 13.37
N VAL A 59 8.73 -7.71 12.83
CA VAL A 59 8.85 -8.96 13.61
C VAL A 59 10.34 -9.33 13.76
N PRO A 60 10.82 -9.66 14.96
CA PRO A 60 12.19 -10.11 15.16
C PRO A 60 12.45 -11.47 14.47
N GLY A 61 13.71 -11.71 14.08
CA GLY A 61 14.16 -13.01 13.53
C GLY A 61 14.24 -13.09 12.01
N HIS A 62 13.83 -12.04 11.28
CA HIS A 62 14.05 -11.95 9.84
C HIS A 62 15.52 -11.60 9.51
N PRO A 63 16.06 -12.06 8.35
CA PRO A 63 17.38 -11.65 7.91
C PRO A 63 17.45 -10.13 7.67
N LEU A 64 18.50 -9.46 8.16
CA LEU A 64 18.67 -8.00 8.04
C LEU A 64 18.57 -7.49 6.59
N LYS A 65 18.97 -8.29 5.61
CA LYS A 65 18.88 -7.95 4.18
C LYS A 65 17.44 -7.73 3.67
N GLU A 66 16.45 -8.26 4.38
CA GLU A 66 15.03 -8.14 4.02
C GLU A 66 14.38 -6.91 4.67
N SER A 67 15.03 -6.31 5.69
CA SER A 67 14.57 -5.10 6.39
C SER A 67 14.85 -3.84 5.56
N LYS A 68 13.91 -3.43 4.70
CA LYS A 68 14.08 -2.28 3.80
C LYS A 68 13.68 -0.96 4.46
N LEU A 69 14.46 0.10 4.22
CA LEU A 69 14.26 1.44 4.80
C LEU A 69 12.83 2.00 4.65
N LYS A 70 12.18 1.75 3.51
CA LYS A 70 10.79 2.14 3.26
C LYS A 70 9.84 1.69 4.37
N TYR A 71 10.03 0.49 4.88
CA TYR A 71 9.09 -0.13 5.81
C TYR A 71 9.43 0.20 7.27
N LEU A 72 10.55 0.88 7.55
CA LEU A 72 10.80 1.50 8.87
C LEU A 72 9.80 2.63 9.14
N ASP A 73 9.58 3.52 8.17
CA ASP A 73 8.58 4.61 8.30
C ASP A 73 7.17 4.04 8.50
N TRP A 74 6.85 2.97 7.76
CA TRP A 74 5.57 2.28 7.91
C TRP A 74 5.46 1.65 9.29
N ALA A 75 6.50 0.98 9.77
CA ALA A 75 6.48 0.36 11.09
C ALA A 75 6.21 1.39 12.20
N GLY A 76 6.87 2.55 12.15
CA GLY A 76 6.65 3.63 13.12
C GLY A 76 5.31 4.35 13.02
N THR A 77 4.63 4.23 11.88
CA THR A 77 3.27 4.78 11.71
C THR A 77 2.18 3.77 12.08
N LEU A 78 2.45 2.48 11.92
CA LEU A 78 1.43 1.44 11.99
C LEU A 78 1.42 0.67 13.32
N PHE A 79 2.55 0.61 14.02
CA PHE A 79 2.72 -0.21 15.22
C PHE A 79 3.10 0.62 16.43
N GLN A 80 2.62 0.21 17.61
CA GLN A 80 2.94 0.85 18.88
C GLN A 80 4.45 0.74 19.19
N GLU A 81 5.05 -0.40 18.83
CA GLU A 81 6.47 -0.69 18.98
C GLU A 81 6.94 -1.66 17.88
N TYR A 82 8.19 -1.50 17.44
CA TYR A 82 8.86 -2.38 16.48
C TYR A 82 10.39 -2.31 16.66
N PRO A 83 11.11 -3.43 16.51
CA PRO A 83 10.59 -4.78 16.29
C PRO A 83 9.91 -5.37 17.54
N SER A 84 8.83 -6.14 17.37
CA SER A 84 8.06 -6.75 18.47
C SER A 84 7.36 -8.06 18.05
N PHE A 85 7.07 -8.93 19.04
CA PHE A 85 6.27 -10.15 18.82
C PHE A 85 5.46 -10.52 20.07
N PRO A 86 4.11 -10.59 20.00
CA PRO A 86 3.28 -10.25 18.84
C PRO A 86 3.29 -8.73 18.57
N PRO A 87 3.23 -8.30 17.30
CA PRO A 87 3.20 -6.89 16.99
C PRO A 87 1.81 -6.27 17.24
N ASN A 88 1.78 -5.09 17.86
CA ASN A 88 0.54 -4.38 18.19
C ASN A 88 0.32 -3.17 17.27
N LEU A 89 -0.82 -3.14 16.59
CA LEU A 89 -1.18 -2.03 15.70
C LEU A 89 -1.68 -0.82 16.50
N ILE A 90 -1.40 0.38 16.00
CA ILE A 90 -1.98 1.62 16.55
C ILE A 90 -3.46 1.72 16.18
N ASN A 91 -3.83 1.32 14.95
CA ASN A 91 -5.20 1.33 14.44
C ASN A 91 -5.54 0.04 13.69
N GLN A 92 -6.83 -0.18 13.45
CA GLN A 92 -7.26 -1.20 12.50
C GLN A 92 -7.08 -0.70 11.06
N TYR A 93 -6.12 -1.27 10.33
CA TYR A 93 -5.86 -0.92 8.94
C TYR A 93 -6.57 -1.85 7.96
N ILE A 94 -7.07 -1.27 6.87
CA ILE A 94 -7.84 -1.93 5.84
C ILE A 94 -7.07 -1.89 4.51
N PHE A 95 -6.95 -3.05 3.88
CA PHE A 95 -6.36 -3.22 2.55
C PHE A 95 -7.46 -3.46 1.52
N GLY A 96 -7.79 -2.41 0.77
CA GLY A 96 -8.77 -2.47 -0.32
C GLY A 96 -8.10 -2.47 -1.68
N ALA A 97 -8.67 -3.24 -2.61
CA ALA A 97 -8.38 -3.15 -4.03
C ALA A 97 -9.70 -2.99 -4.79
N LYS A 98 -9.73 -2.10 -5.78
CA LYS A 98 -10.88 -1.89 -6.67
C LYS A 98 -10.39 -1.84 -8.12
N PRO A 99 -11.17 -2.33 -9.10
CA PRO A 99 -10.87 -2.10 -10.51
C PRO A 99 -10.74 -0.60 -10.79
N GLY A 100 -9.65 -0.21 -11.45
CA GLY A 100 -9.45 1.19 -11.83
C GLY A 100 -10.43 1.62 -12.92
N LYS A 101 -11.05 2.79 -12.75
CA LYS A 101 -11.77 3.49 -13.83
C LYS A 101 -10.82 4.50 -14.48
N LYS A 102 -10.91 4.68 -15.80
CA LYS A 102 -10.01 5.57 -16.58
C LYS A 102 -10.21 7.07 -16.30
N SER A 103 -11.23 7.43 -15.53
CA SER A 103 -11.53 8.81 -15.19
C SER A 103 -12.02 8.91 -13.74
N ILE A 104 -11.59 9.98 -13.10
CA ILE A 104 -12.27 10.57 -11.95
C ILE A 104 -13.02 11.76 -12.56
N GLN A 105 -14.34 11.82 -12.42
CA GLN A 105 -15.20 12.78 -13.14
C GLN A 105 -14.69 14.23 -13.07
N GLU A 106 -14.11 14.62 -11.93
CA GLU A 106 -13.59 15.97 -11.67
C GLU A 106 -12.23 16.28 -12.33
N PHE A 107 -11.48 15.25 -12.76
CA PHE A 107 -10.10 15.40 -13.26
C PHE A 107 -9.91 14.91 -14.71
N GLY A 108 -10.99 14.53 -15.38
CA GLY A 108 -10.97 14.07 -16.77
C GLY A 108 -10.39 12.66 -16.97
N GLU A 109 -10.23 12.27 -18.23
CA GLU A 109 -9.60 10.99 -18.59
C GLU A 109 -8.08 11.06 -18.42
N THR A 110 -7.48 10.00 -17.89
CA THR A 110 -6.02 9.92 -17.77
C THR A 110 -5.50 8.49 -17.96
N ARG A 111 -4.21 8.34 -18.27
CA ARG A 111 -3.59 7.00 -18.33
C ARG A 111 -3.51 6.43 -16.93
N LEU A 112 -3.60 5.11 -16.78
CA LEU A 112 -3.58 4.46 -15.46
C LEU A 112 -2.35 4.81 -14.61
N THR A 113 -1.18 4.99 -15.25
CA THR A 113 0.03 5.49 -14.58
C THR A 113 -0.18 6.87 -13.99
N PHE A 114 -0.76 7.80 -14.74
CA PHE A 114 -1.05 9.15 -14.27
C PHE A 114 -2.20 9.18 -13.26
N LEU A 115 -3.14 8.23 -13.33
CA LEU A 115 -4.21 8.10 -12.36
C LEU A 115 -3.66 7.80 -10.95
N GLU A 116 -2.65 6.93 -10.85
CA GLU A 116 -1.99 6.64 -9.58
C GLU A 116 -1.34 7.91 -8.99
N TYR A 117 -0.52 8.61 -9.77
CA TYR A 117 0.12 9.86 -9.34
C TYR A 117 -0.89 10.96 -9.02
N LEU A 118 -1.98 11.07 -9.79
CA LEU A 118 -3.06 12.02 -9.52
C LEU A 118 -3.74 11.72 -8.18
N LEU A 119 -4.09 10.45 -7.92
CA LEU A 119 -4.71 10.05 -6.66
C LEU A 119 -3.78 10.27 -5.47
N ILE A 120 -2.47 9.97 -5.62
CA ILE A 120 -1.48 10.27 -4.58
C ILE A 120 -1.39 11.78 -4.36
N GLY A 121 -1.36 12.58 -5.43
CA GLY A 121 -1.31 14.04 -5.37
C GLY A 121 -2.49 14.62 -4.61
N ILE A 122 -3.72 14.27 -5.02
CA ILE A 122 -4.97 14.69 -4.35
C ILE A 122 -4.95 14.29 -2.87
N ALA A 123 -4.61 13.03 -2.58
CA ALA A 123 -4.59 12.54 -1.21
C ALA A 123 -3.51 13.23 -0.38
N SER A 124 -2.33 13.53 -0.96
CA SER A 124 -1.25 14.26 -0.27
C SER A 124 -1.61 15.73 -0.01
N SER A 125 -2.38 16.36 -0.89
CA SER A 125 -2.88 17.72 -0.65
C SER A 125 -3.95 17.76 0.45
N ALA A 126 -4.80 16.73 0.53
CA ALA A 126 -5.84 16.63 1.56
C ALA A 126 -5.32 16.09 2.91
N PHE A 127 -4.26 15.25 2.90
CA PHE A 127 -3.70 14.56 4.06
C PHE A 127 -2.14 14.57 4.03
N PRO A 128 -1.51 15.76 4.14
CA PRO A 128 -0.08 15.95 3.89
C PRO A 128 0.83 15.07 4.77
N GLU A 129 0.49 14.96 6.05
CA GLU A 129 1.29 14.22 7.04
C GLU A 129 0.94 12.73 7.13
N LEU A 130 -0.11 12.28 6.44
CA LEU A 130 -0.63 10.92 6.60
C LEU A 130 -0.09 9.93 5.56
N LEU A 131 0.13 10.37 4.32
CA LEU A 131 0.48 9.43 3.25
C LEU A 131 1.89 8.87 3.42
N LEU A 132 1.98 7.55 3.31
CA LEU A 132 3.21 6.75 3.32
C LEU A 132 3.79 6.51 1.92
N ASN A 133 3.14 7.03 0.87
CA ASN A 133 3.71 7.10 -0.47
C ASN A 133 4.96 7.99 -0.45
N ARG A 134 6.12 7.49 -0.88
CA ARG A 134 7.36 8.29 -0.99
C ARG A 134 7.44 9.10 -2.29
N GLU A 135 6.73 8.67 -3.32
CA GLU A 135 6.68 9.32 -4.63
C GLU A 135 5.26 9.83 -4.92
N GLY A 136 5.17 10.83 -5.79
CA GLY A 136 3.89 11.35 -6.29
C GLY A 136 3.13 12.27 -5.34
N LYS A 137 3.71 12.61 -4.18
CA LYS A 137 3.19 13.66 -3.30
C LYS A 137 3.30 15.03 -3.98
N SER A 138 2.29 15.88 -3.80
CA SER A 138 2.34 17.30 -4.15
C SER A 138 3.49 17.95 -3.38
N ARG A 139 4.30 18.77 -4.05
CA ARG A 139 5.34 19.54 -3.39
C ARG A 139 4.66 20.67 -2.60
N SER A 140 4.85 20.67 -1.29
CA SER A 140 4.59 21.84 -0.43
C SER A 140 5.61 22.94 -0.70
#